data_AF-A0A926KVF3-F1
#
_entry.id   AF-A0A926KVF3-F1
#
_cell.length_a   1.000
_cell.length_b   1.000
_cell.length_c   1.000
_cell.angle_alpha   90.00
_cell.angle_beta   90.00
_cell.angle_gamma   90.00
#
_symmetry.space_group_name_H-M   'P 1'
#
loop_
_entity.id
_entity.type
_entity.pdbx_description
1 polymer ?
#
loop_
_entity_poly.entity_id
_entity_poly.type
_entity_poly.pdbx_seq_one_letter_code
_entity_poly.pdbx_strand_id
1 'polypeptide(L)'
;MALQVFFAGLALFVDSTNWATHISFARYFGFLPLIMAVLAWIGRLPSKTILRSVGLFGMIIGMFLTAIFSARIGGLSALHPVIALMLFWSSTEIIRSIRRTIQ
;
A
#
# COMPACT_ATOMS: atom_id res chain seq x y z
N MET A 1 4.34 5.77 3.46
CA MET A 1 3.05 6.46 3.29
C MET A 1 3.20 7.98 3.18
N ALA A 2 3.92 8.65 4.10
CA ALA A 2 4.06 10.11 4.09
C ALA A 2 4.49 10.70 2.73
N LEU A 3 5.54 10.16 2.09
CA LEU A 3 5.98 10.61 0.76
C LEU A 3 4.93 10.41 -0.33
N GLN A 4 4.16 9.31 -0.27
CA GLN A 4 3.09 9.05 -1.23
C GLN A 4 1.97 10.10 -1.14
N VAL A 5 1.54 10.40 0.09
CA VAL A 5 0.53 11.43 0.37
C VAL A 5 1.05 12.81 -0.01
N PHE A 6 2.32 13.10 0.27
CA PHE A 6 2.96 14.36 -0.11
C PHE A 6 2.98 14.56 -1.62
N PHE A 7 3.40 13.55 -2.41
CA PHE A 7 3.39 13.66 -3.87
C PHE A 7 1.98 13.80 -4.46
N ALA A 8 0.99 13.11 -3.88
CA ALA A 8 -0.42 13.34 -4.24
C ALA A 8 -0.86 14.77 -3.94
N GLY A 9 -0.45 15.31 -2.78
CA GLY A 9 -0.71 16.71 -2.40
C GLY A 9 -0.08 17.71 -3.36
N LEU A 10 1.17 17.49 -3.78
CA LEU A 10 1.81 18.32 -4.82
C LEU A 10 1.02 18.30 -6.13
N ALA A 11 0.51 17.13 -6.53
CA ALA A 11 -0.28 16.97 -7.74
C ALA A 11 -1.66 17.65 -7.67
N LEU A 12 -2.26 17.70 -6.47
CA LEU A 12 -3.58 18.33 -6.24
C LEU A 12 -3.49 19.84 -6.04
N PHE A 13 -2.48 20.31 -5.30
CA PHE A 13 -2.45 21.69 -4.80
C PHE A 13 -1.39 22.58 -5.45
N VAL A 14 -0.39 22.01 -6.15
CA VAL A 14 0.74 22.77 -6.71
C VAL A 14 0.75 22.68 -8.23
N ASP A 15 0.97 21.48 -8.77
CA ASP A 15 1.01 21.23 -10.22
C ASP A 15 0.66 19.77 -10.54
N SER A 16 -0.35 19.58 -11.38
CA SER A 16 -0.84 18.28 -11.84
C SER A 16 0.24 17.41 -12.53
N THR A 17 1.33 17.97 -13.04
CA THR A 17 2.44 17.17 -13.60
C THR A 17 3.09 16.25 -12.55
N ASN A 18 2.96 16.59 -11.26
CA ASN A 18 3.46 15.78 -10.14
C ASN A 18 2.73 14.43 -9.97
N TRP A 19 1.60 14.18 -10.66
CA TRP A 19 0.98 12.85 -10.71
C TRP A 19 1.96 11.79 -11.22
N ALA A 20 2.86 12.15 -12.16
CA ALA A 20 3.89 11.24 -12.66
C ALA A 20 4.83 10.78 -11.54
N THR A 21 5.22 11.68 -10.64
CA THR A 21 6.07 11.39 -9.48
C THR A 21 5.34 10.49 -8.48
N HIS A 22 4.10 10.82 -8.13
CA HIS A 22 3.24 10.01 -7.25
C HIS A 22 3.10 8.56 -7.75
N ILE A 23 2.77 8.40 -9.04
CA ILE A 23 2.57 7.10 -9.69
C ILE A 23 3.90 6.32 -9.77
N SER A 24 4.98 6.97 -10.18
CA SER A 24 6.29 6.30 -10.32
C SER A 24 6.81 5.81 -8.99
N PHE A 25 6.69 6.63 -7.93
CA PHE A 25 7.04 6.24 -6.58
C PHE A 25 6.21 5.03 -6.10
N ALA A 26 4.93 4.93 -6.47
CA ALA A 26 4.08 3.79 -6.10
C ALA A 26 4.58 2.50 -6.76
N ARG A 27 4.99 2.58 -8.03
CA ARG A 27 5.46 1.41 -8.80
C ARG A 27 6.77 0.85 -8.25
N TYR A 28 7.70 1.70 -7.80
CA TYR A 28 8.97 1.22 -7.21
C TYR A 28 8.77 0.37 -5.95
N PHE A 29 7.82 0.75 -5.09
CA PHE A 29 7.59 0.06 -3.80
C PHE A 29 6.38 -0.87 -3.79
N GLY A 30 5.62 -0.94 -4.89
CA GLY A 30 4.38 -1.72 -4.98
C GLY A 30 4.55 -3.22 -4.69
N PHE A 31 5.73 -3.76 -4.98
CA PHE A 31 6.05 -5.18 -4.75
C PHE A 31 6.65 -5.47 -3.36
N LEU A 32 6.88 -4.45 -2.54
CA LEU A 32 7.51 -4.64 -1.23
C LEU A 32 6.75 -5.64 -0.33
N PRO A 33 5.41 -5.66 -0.27
CA PRO A 33 4.72 -6.65 0.55
C PRO A 33 4.87 -8.10 0.04
N LEU A 34 5.09 -8.29 -1.26
CA LEU A 34 5.39 -9.60 -1.82
C LEU A 34 6.80 -10.05 -1.41
N ILE A 35 7.78 -9.16 -1.44
CA ILE A 35 9.12 -9.40 -0.91
C ILE A 35 9.02 -9.78 0.58
N MET A 36 8.21 -9.04 1.37
CA MET A 36 7.96 -9.37 2.77
C MET A 36 7.36 -10.76 2.95
N ALA A 37 6.40 -11.16 2.12
CA ALA A 37 5.81 -12.50 2.17
C ALA A 37 6.85 -13.60 1.90
N VAL A 38 7.70 -13.41 0.89
CA VAL A 38 8.79 -14.33 0.56
C VAL A 38 9.81 -14.42 1.71
N LEU A 39 10.23 -13.28 2.26
CA LEU A 39 11.15 -13.26 3.41
C LEU A 39 10.53 -13.89 4.65
N ALA A 40 9.25 -13.65 4.93
CA ALA A 40 8.54 -14.29 6.03
C ALA A 40 8.46 -15.81 5.87
N TRP A 41 8.30 -16.29 4.63
CA TRP A 41 8.32 -17.72 4.32
C TRP A 41 9.72 -18.33 4.49
N ILE A 42 10.76 -17.71 3.93
CA ILE A 42 12.15 -18.14 4.10
C ILE A 42 12.55 -18.15 5.59
N GLY A 43 12.18 -17.12 6.33
CA GLY A 43 12.40 -17.00 7.77
C GLY A 43 11.52 -17.89 8.63
N ARG A 44 10.66 -18.75 8.04
CA ARG A 44 9.74 -19.66 8.73
C ARG A 44 8.87 -18.96 9.77
N LEU A 45 8.45 -17.72 9.49
CA LEU A 45 7.53 -16.98 10.35
C LEU A 45 6.13 -17.63 10.31
N PRO A 46 5.27 -17.38 11.32
CA PRO A 46 3.92 -17.92 11.34
C PRO A 46 3.16 -17.61 10.04
N SER A 47 2.38 -18.56 9.53
CA SER A 47 1.62 -18.41 8.28
C SER A 47 0.72 -17.18 8.25
N LYS A 48 0.25 -16.73 9.44
CA LYS A 48 -0.51 -15.49 9.60
C LYS A 48 0.27 -14.26 9.12
N THR A 49 1.59 -14.20 9.34
CA THR A 49 2.45 -13.10 8.90
C THR A 49 2.64 -13.10 7.38
N ILE A 50 2.79 -14.29 6.78
CA ILE A 50 2.86 -14.46 5.33
C ILE A 50 1.55 -14.01 4.70
N LEU A 51 0.41 -14.51 5.19
CA LEU A 51 -0.92 -14.17 4.67
C LEU A 51 -1.23 -12.67 4.81
N ARG A 52 -0.86 -12.06 5.93
CA ARG A 52 -1.00 -10.61 6.12
C ARG A 52 -0.15 -9.82 5.11
N SER A 53 1.07 -10.26 4.82
CA SER A 53 1.94 -9.62 3.82
C SER A 53 1.38 -9.74 2.40
N VAL A 54 0.83 -10.90 2.05
CA VAL A 54 0.08 -11.08 0.79
C VAL A 54 -1.17 -10.20 0.76
N GLY A 55 -1.90 -10.08 1.88
CA GLY A 55 -3.06 -9.19 2.01
C GLY A 55 -2.72 -7.73 1.75
N LEU A 56 -1.57 -7.24 2.24
CA LEU A 56 -1.08 -5.90 1.91
C LEU A 56 -0.84 -5.72 0.41
N PHE A 57 -0.32 -6.73 -0.29
CA PHE A 57 -0.16 -6.67 -1.75
C PHE A 57 -1.53 -6.61 -2.45
N GLY A 58 -2.51 -7.37 -1.97
CA GLY A 58 -3.91 -7.29 -2.44
C GLY A 58 -4.51 -5.89 -2.28
N MET A 59 -4.24 -5.20 -1.17
CA MET A 59 -4.66 -3.80 -0.98
C MET A 59 -3.99 -2.86 -2.00
N ILE A 60 -2.71 -3.07 -2.31
CA ILE A 60 -2.02 -2.30 -3.37
C ILE A 60 -2.71 -2.50 -4.72
N ILE A 61 -3.00 -3.75 -5.10
CA ILE A 61 -3.76 -4.04 -6.33
C ILE A 61 -5.09 -3.29 -6.30
N GLY A 62 -5.84 -3.37 -5.18
CA GLY A 62 -7.10 -2.66 -5.00
C GLY A 62 -6.99 -1.15 -5.25
N MET A 63 -5.94 -0.50 -4.73
CA MET A 63 -5.65 0.92 -4.98
C MET A 63 -5.40 1.22 -6.47
N PHE A 64 -4.66 0.37 -7.18
CA PHE A 64 -4.46 0.56 -8.63
C PHE A 64 -5.77 0.41 -9.40
N LEU A 65 -6.61 -0.58 -9.04
CA LEU A 65 -7.90 -0.78 -9.69
C LEU A 65 -8.85 0.41 -9.45
N THR A 66 -8.96 0.90 -8.21
CA THR A 66 -9.82 2.06 -7.89
C THR A 66 -9.35 3.34 -8.59
N ALA A 67 -8.03 3.51 -8.78
CA ALA A 67 -7.48 4.62 -9.55
C ALA A 67 -7.74 4.49 -11.06
N ILE A 68 -7.57 3.30 -11.65
CA ILE A 68 -7.75 3.06 -13.09
C ILE A 68 -9.23 3.17 -13.50
N PHE A 69 -10.13 2.59 -12.70
CA PHE A 69 -11.57 2.59 -13.00
C PHE A 69 -12.28 3.90 -12.60
N SER A 70 -11.53 4.87 -12.06
CA SER A 70 -12.04 6.19 -11.66
C SER A 70 -12.82 6.90 -12.77
N ALA A 71 -12.36 6.81 -14.03
CA ALA A 71 -12.99 7.44 -15.19
C ALA A 71 -14.35 6.83 -15.57
N ARG A 72 -14.68 5.63 -15.05
CA ARG A 72 -15.92 4.91 -15.40
C ARG A 72 -16.96 4.92 -14.28
N ILE A 73 -16.53 5.05 -13.02
CA ILE A 73 -17.38 4.99 -11.84
C ILE A 73 -16.94 6.12 -10.90
N GLY A 74 -17.58 7.28 -11.00
CA GLY A 74 -17.08 8.54 -10.41
C GLY A 74 -16.85 8.55 -8.90
N GLY A 75 -17.41 7.61 -8.14
CA GLY A 75 -17.15 7.46 -6.70
C GLY A 75 -16.09 6.43 -6.32
N LEU A 76 -15.69 5.54 -7.25
CA LEU A 76 -14.80 4.42 -6.94
C LEU A 76 -13.37 4.89 -6.61
N SER A 77 -12.95 6.02 -7.19
CA SER A 77 -11.66 6.66 -6.93
C SER A 77 -11.51 7.11 -5.47
N ALA A 78 -12.60 7.48 -4.80
CA ALA A 78 -12.59 7.90 -3.41
C ALA A 78 -12.18 6.76 -2.46
N LEU A 79 -12.31 5.50 -2.89
CA LEU A 79 -11.81 4.36 -2.11
C LEU A 79 -10.28 4.24 -2.14
N HIS A 80 -9.59 4.80 -3.14
CA HIS A 80 -8.13 4.75 -3.23
C HIS A 80 -7.44 5.25 -1.94
N PRO A 81 -7.69 6.48 -1.46
CA PRO A 81 -7.08 6.96 -0.21
C PRO A 81 -7.57 6.19 1.02
N VAL A 82 -8.80 5.66 1.03
CA VAL A 82 -9.30 4.83 2.14
C VAL A 82 -8.49 3.54 2.25
N ILE A 83 -8.28 2.84 1.12
CA ILE A 83 -7.47 1.62 1.07
C ILE A 83 -6.01 1.93 1.43
N ALA A 84 -5.49 3.09 1.04
CA ALA A 84 -4.16 3.54 1.46
C ALA A 84 -4.05 3.63 2.99
N LEU A 85 -5.01 4.27 3.66
CA LEU A 85 -5.04 4.35 5.13
C LEU A 85 -5.12 2.97 5.78
N MET A 86 -5.95 2.07 5.23
CA MET A 86 -6.03 0.68 5.69
C MET A 86 -4.69 -0.04 5.54
N LEU A 87 -4.02 0.10 4.38
CA LEU A 87 -2.69 -0.48 4.13
C LEU A 87 -1.68 0.00 5.17
N PHE A 88 -1.65 1.31 5.46
CA PHE A 88 -0.78 1.87 6.49
C PHE A 88 -1.08 1.28 7.87
N TRP A 89 -2.35 1.26 8.27
CA TRP A 89 -2.77 0.71 9.56
C TRP A 89 -2.39 -0.76 9.71
N SER A 90 -2.76 -1.60 8.74
CA SER A 90 -2.42 -3.03 8.73
C SER A 90 -0.91 -3.28 8.75
N SER A 91 -0.12 -2.43 8.09
CA SER A 91 1.35 -2.50 8.16
C SER A 91 1.85 -2.27 9.59
N THR A 92 1.31 -1.28 10.31
CA THR A 92 1.68 -1.05 11.72
C THR A 92 1.25 -2.19 12.65
N GLU A 93 0.11 -2.83 12.38
CA GLU A 93 -0.36 -3.99 13.14
C GLU A 93 0.54 -5.22 12.97
N ILE A 94 1.08 -5.46 11.77
CA ILE A 94 2.06 -6.52 11.54
C ILE A 94 3.32 -6.26 12.37
N ILE A 95 3.84 -5.03 12.35
CA ILE A 95 5.03 -4.65 13.15
C ILE A 95 4.77 -4.88 14.64
N ARG A 96 3.62 -4.44 15.16
CA ARG A 96 3.23 -4.64 16.56
C ARG A 96 3.09 -6.13 16.91
N SER A 97 2.52 -6.92 16.00
CA SER A 97 2.35 -8.36 16.18
C SER A 97 3.69 -9.08 16.30
N ILE A 98 4.65 -8.74 15.44
CA ILE A 98 5.99 -9.34 15.47
C ILE A 98 6.72 -8.99 16.76
N ARG A 99 6.65 -7.72 17.21
CA ARG A 99 7.29 -7.29 18.46
C ARG A 99 6.82 -8.10 19.67
N ARG A 100 5.52 -8.42 19.74
CA ARG A 100 4.93 -9.24 20.81
C ARG A 100 5.35 -10.72 20.78
N THR A 101 5.84 -11.22 19.64
CA THR A 101 6.29 -12.61 19.50
C THR A 101 7.77 -12.78 19.84
N ILE A 102 8.57 -11.70 19.79
CA ILE A 102 10.00 -11.70 20.09
C ILE A 102 10.29 -11.41 21.57
N GLN A 103 9.34 -10.77 22.28
CA GLN A 103 9.37 -10.60 23.74
C GLN A 103 8.83 -11.84 24.43
#